data_AF-A0A7R7BXX9-F1
#
_entry.id   AF-A0A7R7BXX9-F1
#
_cell.length_a   1.000
_cell.length_b   1.000
_cell.length_c   1.000
_cell.angle_alpha   90.00
_cell.angle_beta   90.00
_cell.angle_gamma   90.00
#
_symmetry.space_group_name_H-M   'P 1'
#
loop_
_entity.id
_entity.type
_entity.pdbx_description
1 polymer ?
#
loop_
_entity_poly.entity_id
_entity_poly.type
_entity_poly.pdbx_seq_one_letter_code
_entity_poly.pdbx_strand_id
1 'polypeptide(L)'
;MALLPLASVAAHAEPQRVWVAGAYSFSDELGGFRITSASGIGTKEDPLVITEELNSATPVTLTIRTTKPIHPFGTAGQFANGLMYMRIDVLNNSGQAWVEFQFELQEILHRPSVFGDGLSFDQRNKTPDNIWSSSFADFDRDFEPYDRLLFKSGQIDPLKTAKFDYLITDYTPRWTFYLVQDPRIPSS
;
A
#
# COMPACT_ATOMS: atom_id res chain seq x y z
N MET A 1 -2.00 53.68 -18.98
CA MET A 1 -2.08 52.22 -18.79
C MET A 1 -0.67 51.69 -18.62
N ALA A 2 -0.33 51.19 -17.44
CA ALA A 2 0.94 50.50 -17.18
C ALA A 2 0.61 49.04 -16.86
N LEU A 3 1.14 48.10 -17.67
CA LEU A 3 1.03 46.66 -17.40
C LEU A 3 2.06 46.28 -16.33
N LEU A 4 1.59 45.72 -15.22
CA LEU A 4 2.41 45.02 -14.23
C LEU A 4 2.74 43.61 -14.74
N PRO A 5 3.99 43.13 -14.61
CA PRO A 5 4.32 41.75 -14.92
C PRO A 5 3.84 40.85 -13.77
N LEU A 6 3.10 39.79 -14.10
CA LEU A 6 2.80 38.70 -13.18
C LEU A 6 4.08 37.89 -12.98
N ALA A 7 4.61 37.92 -11.76
CA ALA A 7 5.69 37.02 -11.36
C ALA A 7 5.15 35.59 -11.30
N SER A 8 5.75 34.69 -12.09
CA SER A 8 5.50 33.25 -12.01
C SER A 8 6.04 32.76 -10.67
N VAL A 9 5.14 32.33 -9.79
CA VAL A 9 5.52 31.60 -8.58
C VAL A 9 5.89 30.19 -9.04
N ALA A 10 7.19 29.93 -9.20
CA ALA A 10 7.69 28.58 -9.39
C ALA A 10 7.34 27.77 -8.13
N ALA A 11 6.31 26.92 -8.24
CA ALA A 11 6.03 25.89 -7.26
C ALA A 11 7.28 25.02 -7.15
N HIS A 12 8.05 25.22 -6.08
CA HIS A 12 9.09 24.28 -5.71
C HIS A 12 8.36 23.01 -5.31
N ALA A 13 8.36 22.00 -6.18
CA ALA A 13 8.02 20.65 -5.78
C ALA A 13 9.00 20.29 -4.66
N GLU A 14 8.49 20.11 -3.44
CA GLU A 14 9.34 19.58 -2.38
C GLU A 14 9.93 18.26 -2.86
N PRO A 15 11.22 17.98 -2.57
CA PRO A 15 11.82 16.71 -2.95
C PRO A 15 10.94 15.59 -2.41
N GLN A 16 10.43 14.78 -3.34
CA GLN A 16 9.49 13.71 -3.05
C GLN A 16 10.10 12.77 -2.01
N ARG A 17 9.44 12.68 -0.86
CA ARG A 17 9.98 11.96 0.29
C ARG A 17 9.88 10.46 0.03
N VAL A 18 11.02 9.80 -0.10
CA VAL A 18 11.11 8.35 -0.19
C VAL A 18 11.36 7.78 1.20
N TRP A 19 10.55 6.83 1.61
CA TRP A 19 10.64 6.18 2.91
C TRP A 19 11.30 4.81 2.75
N VAL A 20 12.41 4.56 3.44
CA VAL A 20 13.16 3.30 3.34
C VAL A 20 12.89 2.45 4.58
N ALA A 21 12.51 1.19 4.38
CA ALA A 21 12.38 0.19 5.44
C ALA A 21 12.75 -1.21 4.92
N GLY A 22 13.50 -1.96 5.73
CA GLY A 22 14.03 -3.27 5.33
C GLY A 22 14.81 -3.23 4.02
N ALA A 23 14.43 -4.11 3.10
CA ALA A 23 15.01 -4.21 1.76
C ALA A 23 14.27 -3.37 0.69
N TYR A 24 13.36 -2.49 1.12
CA TYR A 24 12.42 -1.80 0.24
C TYR A 24 12.36 -0.30 0.51
N SER A 25 11.71 0.42 -0.40
CA SER A 25 11.32 1.81 -0.24
C SER A 25 9.89 2.03 -0.70
N PHE A 26 9.26 3.05 -0.12
CA PHE A 26 7.86 3.36 -0.21
C PHE A 26 7.69 4.83 -0.57
N SER A 27 6.78 5.14 -1.49
CA SER A 27 6.50 6.51 -1.87
C SER A 27 5.03 6.72 -2.22
N ASP A 28 4.50 7.85 -1.78
CA ASP A 28 3.21 8.44 -2.12
C ASP A 28 3.29 9.27 -3.41
N GLU A 29 4.20 8.92 -4.31
CA GLU A 29 4.58 9.76 -5.45
C GLU A 29 3.49 10.06 -6.45
N LEU A 30 2.47 9.20 -6.49
CA LEU A 30 1.31 9.34 -7.35
C LEU A 30 0.21 10.22 -6.73
N GLY A 31 0.40 10.67 -5.49
CA GLY A 31 -0.48 11.59 -4.78
C GLY A 31 -1.75 10.96 -4.21
N GLY A 32 -2.62 11.82 -3.65
CA GLY A 32 -3.92 11.44 -3.07
C GLY A 32 -3.87 11.03 -1.59
N PHE A 33 -2.70 10.66 -1.09
CA PHE A 33 -2.44 10.31 0.31
C PHE A 33 -1.06 10.80 0.74
N ARG A 34 -0.75 10.67 2.03
CA ARG A 34 0.55 11.05 2.58
C ARG A 34 1.13 9.95 3.46
N ILE A 35 2.36 9.53 3.17
CA ILE A 35 3.13 8.69 4.08
C ILE A 35 3.78 9.56 5.16
N THR A 36 3.67 9.13 6.40
CA THR A 36 4.21 9.83 7.59
C THR A 36 5.30 9.03 8.28
N SER A 37 5.38 7.72 8.08
CA SER A 37 6.51 6.89 8.51
C SER A 37 6.57 5.56 7.76
N ALA A 38 7.77 4.95 7.74
CA ALA A 38 7.96 3.55 7.36
C ALA A 38 9.01 2.90 8.28
N SER A 39 8.80 1.65 8.67
CA SER A 39 9.72 0.90 9.55
C SER A 39 9.67 -0.61 9.33
N GLY A 40 10.52 -1.35 10.05
CA GLY A 40 10.57 -2.80 10.05
C GLY A 40 11.41 -3.40 8.93
N ILE A 41 11.55 -4.73 8.93
CA ILE A 41 12.39 -5.46 7.97
C ILE A 41 11.64 -6.45 7.08
N GLY A 42 10.36 -6.72 7.37
CA GLY A 42 9.47 -7.53 6.54
C GLY A 42 9.33 -9.00 6.97
N THR A 43 9.68 -9.35 8.21
CA THR A 43 9.38 -10.67 8.79
C THR A 43 8.03 -10.67 9.49
N LYS A 44 7.51 -11.84 9.87
CA LYS A 44 6.24 -11.94 10.61
C LYS A 44 6.32 -11.22 11.96
N GLU A 45 7.47 -11.28 12.62
CA GLU A 45 7.72 -10.67 13.94
C GLU A 45 8.11 -9.19 13.85
N ASP A 46 8.62 -8.74 12.69
CA ASP A 46 9.01 -7.35 12.41
C ASP A 46 8.55 -6.94 10.99
N PRO A 47 7.23 -6.75 10.81
CA PRO A 47 6.65 -6.46 9.50
C PRO A 47 7.07 -5.08 9.01
N LEU A 48 7.02 -4.88 7.69
CA LEU A 48 7.12 -3.57 7.08
C LEU A 48 5.87 -2.77 7.44
N VAL A 49 6.02 -1.79 8.33
CA VAL A 49 4.91 -0.93 8.79
C VAL A 49 4.96 0.38 8.04
N ILE A 50 3.88 0.72 7.33
CA ILE A 50 3.69 2.02 6.69
C ILE A 50 2.60 2.78 7.45
N THR A 51 2.91 3.99 7.91
CA THR A 51 1.93 4.87 8.53
C THR A 51 1.57 5.97 7.56
N GLU A 52 0.28 6.15 7.30
CA GLU A 52 -0.19 7.03 6.25
C GLU A 52 -1.56 7.66 6.55
N GLU A 53 -1.94 8.63 5.73
CA GLU A 53 -3.17 9.39 5.86
C GLU A 53 -3.81 9.60 4.49
N LEU A 54 -5.10 9.23 4.36
CA LEU A 54 -5.89 9.49 3.17
C LEU A 54 -6.83 10.68 3.44
N ASN A 55 -6.70 11.72 2.62
CA ASN A 55 -7.45 12.97 2.72
C ASN A 55 -8.77 12.96 1.91
N SER A 56 -9.05 11.86 1.23
CA SER A 56 -10.28 11.63 0.48
C SER A 56 -10.59 10.14 0.43
N ALA A 57 -11.80 9.77 0.00
CA ALA A 57 -12.19 8.38 -0.22
C ALA A 57 -12.03 7.95 -1.69
N THR A 58 -11.05 8.51 -2.40
CA THR A 58 -10.69 8.07 -3.75
C THR A 58 -9.55 7.06 -3.69
N PRO A 59 -9.47 6.10 -4.63
CA PRO A 59 -8.34 5.19 -4.70
C PRO A 59 -7.00 5.92 -4.80
N VAL A 60 -6.00 5.43 -4.08
CA VAL A 60 -4.61 5.92 -4.10
C VAL A 60 -3.66 4.79 -4.41
N THR A 61 -2.41 5.10 -4.79
CA THR A 61 -1.44 4.08 -5.17
C THR A 61 -0.10 4.31 -4.50
N LEU A 62 0.28 3.36 -3.65
CA LEU A 62 1.59 3.28 -3.02
C LEU A 62 2.58 2.66 -3.99
N THR A 63 3.71 3.33 -4.21
CA THR A 63 4.81 2.80 -5.01
C THR A 63 5.82 2.10 -4.11
N ILE A 64 6.12 0.83 -4.41
CA ILE A 64 7.04 -0.01 -3.65
C ILE A 64 8.22 -0.36 -4.54
N ARG A 65 9.45 -0.19 -4.02
CA ARG A 65 10.67 -0.50 -4.77
C ARG A 65 11.65 -1.31 -3.95
N THR A 66 12.29 -2.27 -4.59
CA THR A 66 13.42 -3.00 -4.03
C THR A 66 14.66 -2.09 -3.99
N THR A 67 15.32 -2.00 -2.83
CA THR A 67 16.52 -1.16 -2.61
C THR A 67 17.78 -1.98 -2.33
N LYS A 68 17.64 -3.29 -2.13
CA LYS A 68 18.72 -4.25 -1.87
C LYS A 68 18.78 -5.32 -2.96
N PRO A 69 19.89 -6.05 -3.10
CA PRO A 69 19.96 -7.17 -4.04
C PRO A 69 18.86 -8.20 -3.78
N ILE A 70 18.32 -8.76 -4.86
CA ILE A 70 17.32 -9.82 -4.81
C ILE A 70 18.03 -11.15 -4.52
N HIS A 71 17.67 -11.80 -3.42
CA HIS A 71 18.19 -13.11 -3.05
C HIS A 71 17.08 -13.90 -2.32
N PRO A 72 16.38 -14.83 -3.00
CA PRO A 72 15.18 -15.51 -2.46
C PRO A 72 15.39 -16.23 -1.11
N PHE A 73 16.60 -16.71 -0.85
CA PHE A 73 16.96 -17.38 0.41
C PHE A 73 17.78 -16.48 1.35
N GLY A 74 17.81 -15.17 1.06
CA GLY A 74 18.55 -14.18 1.82
C GLY A 74 17.81 -13.76 3.09
N THR A 75 18.57 -13.27 4.06
CA THR A 75 18.03 -12.71 5.30
C THR A 75 17.23 -11.43 5.01
N ALA A 76 16.01 -11.35 5.54
CA ALA A 76 15.15 -10.17 5.42
C ALA A 76 15.87 -8.90 5.93
N GLY A 77 15.59 -7.76 5.29
CA GLY A 77 16.27 -6.48 5.55
C GLY A 77 17.66 -6.35 4.92
N GLN A 78 18.41 -7.45 4.74
CA GLN A 78 19.68 -7.45 4.00
C GLN A 78 19.46 -7.65 2.50
N PHE A 79 18.49 -8.48 2.15
CA PHE A 79 18.11 -8.83 0.78
C PHE A 79 16.61 -8.70 0.58
N ALA A 80 16.20 -8.40 -0.66
CA ALA A 80 14.82 -8.60 -1.07
C ALA A 80 14.65 -10.09 -1.41
N ASN A 81 13.96 -10.82 -0.54
CA ASN A 81 13.77 -12.28 -0.65
C ASN A 81 12.40 -12.67 -1.19
N GLY A 82 11.57 -11.69 -1.57
CA GLY A 82 10.24 -11.90 -2.14
C GLY A 82 9.15 -12.20 -1.12
N LEU A 83 9.45 -12.16 0.19
CA LEU A 83 8.44 -12.26 1.25
C LEU A 83 8.38 -10.95 2.02
N MET A 84 7.20 -10.34 2.08
CA MET A 84 6.98 -9.04 2.72
C MET A 84 5.76 -9.13 3.62
N TYR A 85 5.96 -9.40 4.90
CA TYR A 85 4.90 -9.16 5.89
C TYR A 85 4.72 -7.64 6.02
N MET A 86 3.52 -7.17 5.73
CA MET A 86 3.16 -5.76 5.66
C MET A 86 2.17 -5.43 6.77
N ARG A 87 2.27 -4.20 7.28
CA ARG A 87 1.21 -3.53 8.02
C ARG A 87 0.98 -2.14 7.47
N ILE A 88 -0.27 -1.81 7.17
CA ILE A 88 -0.69 -0.43 6.89
C ILE A 88 -1.44 0.11 8.11
N ASP A 89 -0.90 1.18 8.69
CA ASP A 89 -1.57 1.99 9.70
C ASP A 89 -2.09 3.27 9.00
N VAL A 90 -3.38 3.28 8.64
CA VAL A 90 -3.98 4.36 7.83
C VAL A 90 -4.96 5.19 8.64
N LEU A 91 -4.75 6.50 8.65
CA LEU A 91 -5.68 7.49 9.18
C LEU A 91 -6.74 7.84 8.12
N ASN A 92 -8.01 7.68 8.49
CA ASN A 92 -9.11 8.22 7.71
C ASN A 92 -9.24 9.73 7.95
N ASN A 93 -8.60 10.54 7.11
CA ASN A 93 -8.77 12.00 7.10
C ASN A 93 -9.68 12.47 5.95
N SER A 94 -10.53 11.58 5.42
CA SER A 94 -11.38 11.86 4.25
C SER A 94 -12.67 12.63 4.56
N GLY A 95 -13.02 12.74 5.85
CA GLY A 95 -14.30 13.30 6.29
C GLY A 95 -15.51 12.39 6.11
N GLN A 96 -15.34 11.18 5.57
CA GLN A 96 -16.40 10.19 5.36
C GLN A 96 -16.03 8.86 6.01
N ALA A 97 -16.99 8.15 6.57
CA ALA A 97 -16.74 6.80 7.09
C ALA A 97 -16.46 5.83 5.94
N TRP A 98 -15.50 4.94 6.13
CA TRP A 98 -15.22 3.85 5.19
C TRP A 98 -15.87 2.56 5.70
N VAL A 99 -16.64 1.87 4.85
CA VAL A 99 -17.36 0.63 5.19
C VAL A 99 -16.73 -0.62 4.59
N GLU A 100 -15.82 -0.43 3.64
CA GLU A 100 -14.94 -1.48 3.12
C GLU A 100 -13.60 -0.84 2.76
N PHE A 101 -12.57 -1.66 2.66
CA PHE A 101 -11.25 -1.22 2.22
C PHE A 101 -10.61 -2.30 1.35
N GLN A 102 -10.28 -1.96 0.11
CA GLN A 102 -9.69 -2.89 -0.84
C GLN A 102 -8.22 -2.55 -1.09
N PHE A 103 -7.40 -3.59 -1.13
CA PHE A 103 -6.06 -3.54 -1.69
C PHE A 103 -6.02 -4.28 -3.04
N GLU A 104 -5.24 -3.76 -4.00
CA GLU A 104 -4.94 -4.44 -5.25
C GLU A 104 -3.44 -4.34 -5.54
N LEU A 105 -2.82 -5.45 -5.92
CA LEU A 105 -1.43 -5.48 -6.37
C LEU A 105 -1.34 -5.22 -7.87
N GLN A 106 -0.28 -4.51 -8.28
CA GLN A 106 0.00 -4.23 -9.68
C GLN A 106 1.51 -4.35 -9.95
N GLU A 107 1.93 -5.35 -10.74
CA GLU A 107 3.31 -5.40 -11.27
C GLU A 107 3.56 -4.20 -12.21
N ILE A 108 2.56 -3.83 -13.00
CA ILE A 108 2.60 -2.72 -13.95
C ILE A 108 1.54 -1.70 -13.55
N LEU A 109 1.93 -0.43 -13.40
CA LEU A 109 1.02 0.64 -12.98
C LEU A 109 -0.26 0.67 -13.83
N HIS A 110 -1.41 0.75 -13.15
CA HIS A 110 -2.77 0.71 -13.72
C HIS A 110 -3.16 -0.61 -14.39
N ARG A 111 -2.40 -1.68 -14.16
CA ARG A 111 -2.75 -3.03 -14.59
C ARG A 111 -2.79 -3.95 -13.37
N PRO A 112 -3.98 -4.48 -13.02
CA PRO A 112 -4.10 -5.47 -11.95
C PRO A 112 -3.14 -6.64 -12.19
N SER A 113 -2.48 -7.07 -11.12
CA SER A 113 -1.68 -8.30 -11.12
C SER A 113 -2.57 -9.53 -11.30
N VAL A 114 -1.96 -10.55 -11.87
CA VAL A 114 -2.61 -11.83 -12.17
C VAL A 114 -1.71 -12.95 -11.64
N PHE A 115 -2.30 -14.11 -11.32
CA PHE A 115 -1.60 -15.29 -10.79
C PHE A 115 -0.22 -15.60 -11.44
N GLY A 116 -0.10 -15.40 -12.75
CA GLY A 116 1.09 -15.76 -13.52
C GLY A 116 2.26 -14.77 -13.44
N ASP A 117 2.09 -13.58 -12.86
CA ASP A 117 3.17 -12.57 -12.80
C ASP A 117 4.11 -12.74 -11.60
N GLY A 118 3.68 -13.49 -10.57
CA GLY A 118 4.47 -13.78 -9.37
C GLY A 118 4.30 -12.78 -8.22
N LEU A 119 3.38 -11.81 -8.33
CA LEU A 119 3.02 -10.86 -7.28
C LEU A 119 1.66 -11.23 -6.68
N SER A 120 1.58 -11.51 -5.38
CA SER A 120 0.31 -11.92 -4.78
C SER A 120 0.20 -11.62 -3.29
N PHE A 121 -1.03 -11.62 -2.77
CA PHE A 121 -1.29 -11.60 -1.33
C PHE A 121 -1.26 -13.01 -0.71
N ASP A 122 -0.15 -13.75 -0.77
CA ASP A 122 -0.01 -15.13 -0.23
C ASP A 122 -0.94 -16.16 -0.88
N GLN A 123 -1.13 -16.10 -2.21
CA GLN A 123 -2.24 -16.75 -2.92
C GLN A 123 -2.37 -18.27 -2.75
N ARG A 124 -1.29 -18.98 -2.40
CA ARG A 124 -1.34 -20.45 -2.18
C ARG A 124 -1.91 -20.86 -0.82
N ASN A 125 -1.95 -19.94 0.14
CA ASN A 125 -2.43 -20.23 1.49
C ASN A 125 -3.96 -20.18 1.55
N LYS A 126 -4.61 -21.32 1.82
CA LYS A 126 -6.08 -21.42 1.88
C LYS A 126 -6.67 -20.94 3.22
N THR A 127 -5.85 -20.86 4.26
CA THR A 127 -6.26 -20.48 5.62
C THR A 127 -5.23 -19.49 6.20
N PRO A 128 -5.16 -18.27 5.66
CA PRO A 128 -4.16 -17.29 6.05
C PRO A 128 -4.35 -16.86 7.51
N ASP A 129 -3.28 -16.95 8.30
CA ASP A 129 -3.20 -16.42 9.68
C ASP A 129 -2.50 -15.06 9.75
N ASN A 130 -2.14 -14.53 8.58
CA ASN A 130 -1.37 -13.31 8.34
C ASN A 130 -2.23 -12.17 7.76
N ILE A 131 -3.51 -12.41 7.47
CA ILE A 131 -4.45 -11.40 7.00
C ILE A 131 -5.37 -10.99 8.14
N TRP A 132 -5.32 -9.72 8.54
CA TRP A 132 -6.11 -9.21 9.65
C TRP A 132 -6.37 -7.71 9.52
N SER A 133 -7.47 -7.24 10.12
CA SER A 133 -7.77 -5.81 10.27
C SER A 133 -8.25 -5.49 11.67
N SER A 134 -7.90 -4.29 12.16
CA SER A 134 -8.43 -3.77 13.43
C SER A 134 -9.89 -3.32 13.38
N SER A 135 -10.44 -3.12 12.18
CA SER A 135 -11.70 -2.39 11.97
C SER A 135 -12.74 -3.15 11.14
N PHE A 136 -12.32 -4.24 10.49
CA PHE A 136 -13.16 -5.08 9.64
C PHE A 136 -13.11 -6.53 10.13
N ALA A 137 -14.27 -7.15 10.29
CA ALA A 137 -14.36 -8.51 10.84
C ALA A 137 -14.03 -9.59 9.80
N ASP A 138 -14.27 -9.30 8.52
CA ASP A 138 -14.15 -10.26 7.42
C ASP A 138 -13.23 -9.73 6.32
N PHE A 139 -12.68 -10.65 5.52
CA PHE A 139 -12.01 -10.33 4.27
C PHE A 139 -12.37 -11.32 3.17
N ASP A 140 -12.35 -10.86 1.92
CA ASP A 140 -12.44 -11.68 0.71
C ASP A 140 -11.14 -11.56 -0.09
N ARG A 141 -10.72 -12.67 -0.70
CA ARG A 141 -9.61 -12.72 -1.66
C ARG A 141 -10.20 -13.10 -3.00
N ASP A 142 -10.48 -12.11 -3.82
CA ASP A 142 -11.13 -12.29 -5.11
C ASP A 142 -10.06 -12.59 -6.17
N PHE A 143 -9.50 -13.80 -6.06
CA PHE A 143 -8.20 -14.18 -6.64
C PHE A 143 -8.13 -14.38 -8.15
N GLU A 144 -9.26 -14.38 -8.85
CA GLU A 144 -9.26 -14.60 -10.29
C GLU A 144 -10.24 -13.65 -10.98
N PRO A 145 -9.78 -12.85 -11.95
CA PRO A 145 -8.43 -12.83 -12.53
C PRO A 145 -7.41 -11.94 -11.79
N TYR A 146 -7.74 -11.33 -10.65
CA TYR A 146 -6.97 -10.24 -10.06
C TYR A 146 -6.38 -10.55 -8.67
N ASP A 147 -5.25 -9.94 -8.33
CA ASP A 147 -4.71 -9.97 -6.97
C ASP A 147 -5.32 -8.84 -6.12
N ARG A 148 -6.51 -9.13 -5.55
CA ARG A 148 -7.27 -8.22 -4.69
C ARG A 148 -7.53 -8.80 -3.32
N LEU A 149 -7.53 -7.93 -2.32
CA LEU A 149 -7.88 -8.22 -0.94
C LEU A 149 -8.89 -7.19 -0.46
N LEU A 150 -10.13 -7.60 -0.19
CA LEU A 150 -11.22 -6.74 0.27
C LEU A 150 -11.49 -7.00 1.75
N PHE A 151 -11.35 -5.99 2.60
CA PHE A 151 -11.79 -6.00 3.99
C PHE A 151 -13.21 -5.42 4.11
N LYS A 152 -14.10 -6.09 4.86
CA LYS A 152 -15.52 -5.75 4.96
C LYS A 152 -16.10 -6.11 6.34
N SER A 153 -17.41 -5.88 6.51
CA SER A 153 -18.11 -6.13 7.78
C SER A 153 -17.52 -5.32 8.94
N GLY A 154 -17.45 -4.01 8.75
CA GLY A 154 -16.90 -3.08 9.73
C GLY A 154 -16.97 -1.64 9.25
N GLN A 155 -16.31 -0.74 9.97
CA GLN A 155 -16.20 0.65 9.56
C GLN A 155 -14.96 1.34 10.12
N ILE A 156 -14.52 2.38 9.43
CA ILE A 156 -13.48 3.31 9.90
C ILE A 156 -14.09 4.71 9.86
N ASP A 157 -14.44 5.23 11.03
CA ASP A 157 -14.98 6.59 11.15
C ASP A 157 -13.93 7.65 10.81
N PRO A 158 -14.35 8.87 10.41
CA PRO A 158 -13.42 9.98 10.23
C PRO A 158 -12.54 10.21 11.46
N LEU A 159 -11.28 10.54 11.21
CA LEU A 159 -10.21 10.75 12.19
C LEU A 159 -9.87 9.51 13.04
N LYS A 160 -10.28 8.32 12.59
CA LYS A 160 -9.84 7.05 13.17
C LYS A 160 -8.77 6.41 12.30
N THR A 161 -7.87 5.69 12.98
CA THR A 161 -6.83 4.90 12.34
C THR A 161 -7.25 3.44 12.33
N ALA A 162 -7.06 2.77 11.19
CA ALA A 162 -7.18 1.33 11.07
C ALA A 162 -5.82 0.70 10.76
N LYS A 163 -5.69 -0.57 11.12
CA LYS A 163 -4.53 -1.40 10.85
C LYS A 163 -4.93 -2.53 9.92
N PHE A 164 -4.08 -2.82 8.96
CA PHE A 164 -4.23 -3.96 8.03
C PHE A 164 -2.93 -4.72 8.00
N ASP A 165 -2.97 -6.01 8.37
CA ASP A 165 -1.86 -6.93 8.25
C ASP A 165 -2.10 -7.88 7.07
N TYR A 166 -1.08 -8.12 6.26
CA TYR A 166 -1.10 -9.10 5.16
C TYR A 166 0.33 -9.45 4.72
N LEU A 167 0.48 -10.54 3.98
CA LEU A 167 1.75 -10.92 3.35
C LEU A 167 1.67 -10.65 1.85
N ILE A 168 2.67 -9.95 1.31
CA ILE A 168 2.93 -9.89 -0.13
C ILE A 168 4.04 -10.89 -0.46
N THR A 169 3.83 -11.69 -1.49
CA THR A 169 4.87 -12.47 -2.15
C THR A 169 5.23 -11.81 -3.48
N ASP A 170 6.49 -11.48 -3.70
CA ASP A 170 6.99 -10.87 -4.94
C ASP A 170 8.11 -11.71 -5.56
N TYR A 171 7.77 -12.40 -6.63
CA TYR A 171 8.71 -13.13 -7.49
C TYR A 171 8.74 -12.53 -8.91
N THR A 172 8.29 -11.28 -9.05
CA THR A 172 8.31 -10.58 -10.34
C THR A 172 9.77 -10.31 -10.77
N PRO A 173 10.04 -10.14 -12.08
CA PRO A 173 11.36 -9.70 -12.55
C PRO A 173 11.58 -8.19 -12.38
N ARG A 174 10.68 -7.49 -11.66
CA ARG A 174 10.67 -6.02 -11.56
C ARG A 174 11.24 -5.57 -10.23
N TRP A 175 11.78 -4.35 -10.24
CA TRP A 175 12.29 -3.68 -9.04
C TRP A 175 11.25 -2.75 -8.42
N THR A 176 10.09 -2.62 -9.07
CA THR A 176 9.03 -1.69 -8.70
C THR A 176 7.70 -2.34 -9.00
N PHE A 177 6.80 -2.28 -8.03
CA PHE A 177 5.40 -2.67 -8.16
C PHE A 177 4.55 -1.72 -7.31
N TYR A 178 3.24 -1.86 -7.37
CA TYR A 178 2.31 -0.92 -6.77
C TYR A 178 1.25 -1.62 -5.94
N LEU A 179 0.80 -0.91 -4.92
CA LEU A 179 -0.31 -1.30 -4.07
C LEU A 179 -1.38 -0.20 -4.17
N VAL A 180 -2.48 -0.51 -4.84
CA VAL A 180 -3.66 0.35 -4.85
C VAL A 180 -4.41 0.16 -3.54
N GLN A 181 -4.86 1.27 -2.97
CA GLN A 181 -5.69 1.32 -1.76
C GLN A 181 -6.98 2.04 -2.08
N ASP A 182 -8.11 1.37 -1.87
CA ASP A 182 -9.44 1.84 -2.27
C ASP A 182 -10.40 1.79 -1.07
N PRO A 183 -10.53 2.90 -0.31
CA PRO A 183 -11.54 3.03 0.73
C PRO A 183 -12.93 3.23 0.11
N ARG A 184 -13.92 2.46 0.56
CA ARG A 184 -15.30 2.58 0.07
C ARG A 184 -16.21 3.22 1.09
N ILE A 185 -17.03 4.15 0.63
CA ILE A 185 -18.04 4.86 1.43
C ILE A 185 -19.40 4.14 1.30
N PRO A 186 -20.34 4.31 2.25
CA PRO A 186 -21.69 3.79 2.10
C PRO A 186 -22.31 4.27 0.78
N SER A 187 -22.83 3.35 -0.03
CA SER A 187 -23.64 3.72 -1.19
C SER A 187 -24.89 4.47 -0.71
N SER A 188 -25.11 5.67 -1.23
CA SER A 188 -26.33 6.46 -1.00
C SER A 188 -27.57 5.80 -1.56
#